data_AF-A0A1M7N9N5-F1
#
_entry.id   AF-A0A1M7N9N5-F1
#
_cell.length_a   1.000
_cell.length_b   1.000
_cell.length_c   1.000
_cell.angle_alpha   90.00
_cell.angle_beta   90.00
_cell.angle_gamma   90.00
#
_symmetry.space_group_name_H-M   'P 1'
#
loop_
_entity.id
_entity.type
_entity.pdbx_description
1 polymer ?
#
loop_
_entity_poly.entity_id
_entity_poly.type
_entity_poly.pdbx_seq_one_letter_code
_entity_poly.pdbx_strand_id
1 'polypeptide(L)'
;MDWDILNIFKKAEFNSLMLSTAAAGWILFYLGVFKEYSLIAALVASIYCLIRFVVCCYKNFVARIDAKNYEAQQKREKEHKEKAYEEKRRIEISRMFDGLSGSNKFVLASLLLKGNKDPYNYNVLHFPKYGNDSVNIYTAQEITMIYRTEYGGGQYTINIKEYTDTVSVTIDSILYNLIESYIKKEQSKNI
;
A
#
# COMPACT_ATOMS: atom_id res chain seq x y z
N MET A 1 33.18 4.82 48.66
CA MET A 1 33.86 4.34 47.44
C MET A 1 33.13 5.02 46.30
N ASP A 2 33.69 6.15 45.88
CA ASP A 2 33.00 7.13 45.06
C ASP A 2 32.86 6.63 43.64
N TRP A 3 31.61 6.51 43.19
CA TRP A 3 31.24 6.08 41.85
C TRP A 3 31.60 7.10 40.77
N ASP A 4 32.20 8.24 41.15
CA ASP A 4 32.62 9.32 40.25
C ASP A 4 33.80 8.97 39.35
N ILE A 5 34.63 7.98 39.70
CA ILE A 5 35.69 7.46 38.81
C ILE A 5 35.10 6.81 37.54
N LEU A 6 33.88 6.27 37.62
CA LEU A 6 33.19 5.66 36.47
C LEU A 6 32.59 6.69 35.50
N ASN A 7 32.46 7.96 35.91
CA ASN A 7 32.00 9.05 35.04
C ASN A 7 33.13 9.73 34.26
N ILE A 8 34.41 9.45 34.59
CA ILE A 8 35.57 10.05 33.91
C ILE A 8 35.80 9.39 32.54
N PHE A 9 35.47 8.10 32.38
CA PHE A 9 35.57 7.42 31.09
C PHE A 9 34.28 7.59 30.30
N LYS A 10 34.36 8.15 29.09
CA LYS A 10 33.23 8.06 28.15
C LYS A 10 32.91 6.57 27.97
N LYS A 11 31.62 6.22 27.92
CA LYS A 11 31.12 4.82 27.88
C LYS A 11 31.81 3.94 26.81
N ALA A 12 32.26 4.53 25.70
CA ALA A 12 33.02 3.85 24.65
C ALA A 12 34.47 3.54 25.06
N GLU A 13 35.15 4.45 25.76
CA GLU A 13 36.51 4.30 26.26
C GLU A 13 36.58 3.23 27.35
N PHE A 14 35.57 3.16 28.23
CA PHE A 14 35.48 2.11 29.24
C PHE A 14 35.26 0.71 28.65
N ASN A 15 34.41 0.58 27.61
CA ASN A 15 34.21 -0.70 26.93
C ASN A 15 35.49 -1.18 26.24
N SER A 16 36.22 -0.26 25.60
CA SER A 16 37.50 -0.57 24.97
C SER A 16 38.54 -0.96 26.02
N LEU A 17 38.58 -0.27 27.15
CA LEU A 17 39.48 -0.57 28.26
C LEU A 17 39.23 -1.97 28.84
N MET A 18 37.95 -2.33 29.05
CA MET A 18 37.58 -3.66 29.55
C MET A 18 37.98 -4.76 28.56
N LEU A 19 37.73 -4.56 27.26
CA LEU A 19 38.12 -5.55 26.24
C LEU A 19 39.65 -5.72 26.17
N SER A 20 40.39 -4.62 26.18
CA SER A 20 41.86 -4.64 26.19
C SER A 20 42.43 -5.29 27.47
N THR A 21 41.82 -5.04 28.62
CA THR A 21 42.22 -5.63 29.91
C THR A 21 41.98 -7.14 29.93
N ALA A 22 40.84 -7.60 29.40
CA ALA A 22 40.56 -9.02 29.24
C ALA A 22 41.58 -9.68 28.30
N ALA A 23 41.82 -9.10 27.12
CA ALA A 23 42.75 -9.65 26.14
C ALA A 23 44.19 -9.68 26.66
N ALA A 24 44.70 -8.57 27.20
CA ALA A 24 46.05 -8.48 27.74
C ALA A 24 46.25 -9.42 28.93
N GLY A 25 45.24 -9.56 29.80
CA GLY A 25 45.25 -10.49 30.92
C GLY A 25 45.38 -11.95 30.46
N TRP A 26 44.57 -12.39 29.49
CA TRP A 26 44.68 -13.75 28.96
C TRP A 26 46.00 -14.02 28.22
N ILE A 27 46.53 -13.04 27.49
CA ILE A 27 47.84 -13.15 26.80
C ILE A 27 48.97 -13.33 27.81
N LEU A 28 49.00 -12.49 28.84
CA LEU A 28 50.03 -12.54 29.87
C LEU A 28 49.93 -13.82 30.73
N PHE A 29 48.72 -14.35 30.93
CA PHE A 29 48.50 -15.66 31.55
C PHE A 29 49.12 -16.79 30.71
N TYR A 30 48.87 -16.78 29.40
CA TYR A 30 49.44 -17.75 28.47
C TYR A 30 50.98 -17.72 28.43
N LEU A 31 51.58 -16.52 28.55
CA LEU A 31 53.03 -16.34 28.59
C LEU A 31 53.69 -16.70 29.93
N GLY A 32 52.91 -17.05 30.96
CA GLY A 32 53.41 -17.46 32.28
C GLY A 32 54.00 -16.32 33.12
N VAL A 33 53.79 -15.06 32.74
CA VAL A 33 54.36 -13.86 33.41
C VAL A 33 53.41 -13.30 34.48
N PHE A 34 52.60 -14.16 35.12
CA PHE A 34 51.36 -13.73 35.74
C PHE A 34 51.40 -13.56 37.27
N LYS A 35 50.64 -12.57 37.78
CA LYS A 35 50.30 -12.38 39.20
C LYS A 35 48.80 -12.62 39.39
N GLU A 36 48.40 -13.17 40.53
CA GLU A 36 47.00 -13.56 40.82
C GLU A 36 45.98 -12.44 40.56
N TYR A 37 46.32 -11.19 40.90
CA TYR A 37 45.45 -10.03 40.69
C TYR A 37 45.16 -9.73 39.20
N SER A 38 46.09 -10.05 38.30
CA SER A 38 45.90 -9.87 36.85
C SER A 38 44.88 -10.85 36.29
N LEU A 39 44.75 -12.04 36.89
CA LEU A 39 43.77 -13.05 36.49
C LEU A 39 42.35 -12.66 36.89
N ILE A 40 42.21 -12.15 38.11
CA ILE A 40 40.94 -11.66 38.62
C ILE A 40 40.45 -10.49 37.74
N ALA A 41 41.34 -9.55 37.39
CA ALA A 41 41.01 -8.46 36.49
C ALA A 41 40.59 -8.94 35.09
N ALA A 42 41.30 -9.92 34.52
CA ALA A 42 40.97 -10.50 33.22
C ALA A 42 39.61 -11.20 33.22
N LEU A 43 39.29 -11.96 34.28
CA LEU A 43 38.02 -12.65 34.44
C LEU A 43 36.86 -11.67 34.57
N VAL A 44 36.97 -10.66 35.44
CA VAL A 44 35.93 -9.64 35.63
C VAL A 44 35.68 -8.86 34.34
N ALA A 45 36.75 -8.48 33.63
CA ALA A 45 36.65 -7.81 32.34
C ALA A 45 36.00 -8.69 31.26
N SER A 46 36.30 -10.00 31.24
CA SER A 46 35.69 -10.96 30.31
C SER A 46 34.19 -11.12 30.56
N ILE A 47 33.77 -11.23 31.83
CA ILE A 47 32.35 -11.28 32.22
C ILE A 47 31.63 -10.00 31.80
N TYR A 48 32.25 -8.83 32.02
CA TYR A 48 31.71 -7.56 31.58
C TYR A 48 31.47 -7.52 30.05
N CYS A 49 32.46 -7.95 29.26
CA CYS A 49 32.36 -8.01 27.81
C CYS A 49 31.23 -8.94 27.34
N LEU A 50 31.07 -10.11 27.96
CA LEU A 50 29.98 -11.05 27.65
C LEU A 50 28.60 -10.46 27.94
N ILE A 51 28.42 -9.83 29.10
CA ILE A 51 27.14 -9.18 29.47
C ILE A 51 26.81 -8.08 28.46
N ARG A 52 27.78 -7.25 28.08
CA ARG A 52 27.59 -6.21 27.06
C ARG A 52 27.22 -6.78 25.70
N PHE A 53 27.86 -7.87 25.30
CA PHE A 53 27.54 -8.57 24.06
C PHE A 53 26.10 -9.07 24.04
N VAL A 54 25.65 -9.76 25.10
CA VAL A 54 24.26 -10.24 25.23
C VAL A 54 23.26 -9.09 25.16
N VAL A 55 23.49 -7.99 25.88
CA VAL A 55 22.62 -6.81 25.84
C VAL A 55 22.57 -6.19 24.43
N CYS A 56 23.70 -6.16 23.72
CA CYS A 56 23.77 -5.66 22.34
C CYS A 56 22.95 -6.55 21.39
N CYS A 57 23.13 -7.87 21.48
CA CYS A 57 22.36 -8.85 20.72
C CYS A 57 20.85 -8.72 20.99
N TYR A 58 20.46 -8.57 22.26
CA TYR A 58 19.06 -8.38 22.64
C TYR A 58 18.47 -7.10 22.07
N LYS A 59 19.18 -5.96 22.16
CA LYS A 59 18.73 -4.68 21.57
C LYS A 59 18.56 -4.77 20.06
N ASN A 60 19.50 -5.41 19.37
CA ASN A 60 19.41 -5.62 17.93
C ASN A 60 18.24 -6.54 17.55
N PHE A 61 17.96 -7.56 18.38
CA PHE A 61 16.82 -8.44 18.19
C PHE A 61 15.49 -7.70 18.35
N VAL A 62 15.35 -6.91 19.42
CA VAL A 62 14.16 -6.07 19.66
C VAL A 62 13.95 -5.08 18.52
N ALA A 63 15.01 -4.36 18.11
CA ALA A 63 14.93 -3.40 17.00
C ALA A 63 14.48 -4.04 15.68
N ARG A 64 14.87 -5.30 15.41
CA ARG A 64 14.41 -6.05 14.25
C ARG A 64 12.94 -6.47 14.34
N ILE A 65 12.44 -6.78 15.52
CA ILE A 65 11.02 -7.09 15.73
C ILE A 65 10.18 -5.82 15.54
N ASP A 66 10.61 -4.71 16.12
CA ASP A 66 9.90 -3.42 16.01
C ASP A 66 9.83 -2.94 14.55
N ALA A 67 10.92 -3.09 13.79
CA ALA A 67 10.94 -2.78 12.36
C ALA A 67 9.90 -3.61 11.56
N LYS A 68 9.81 -4.92 11.83
CA LYS A 68 8.82 -5.79 11.19
C LYS A 68 7.38 -5.41 11.55
N ASN A 69 7.14 -5.05 12.80
CA ASN A 69 5.81 -4.63 13.25
C ASN A 69 5.42 -3.30 12.61
N TYR A 70 6.36 -2.37 12.47
CA TYR A 70 6.15 -1.08 11.81
C TYR A 70 5.81 -1.24 10.32
N GLU A 71 6.50 -2.12 9.60
CA GLU A 71 6.18 -2.44 8.20
C GLU A 71 4.79 -3.06 8.06
N ALA A 72 4.43 -4.00 8.95
CA ALA A 72 3.10 -4.60 8.96
C ALA A 72 2.00 -3.56 9.26
N GLN A 73 2.25 -2.61 10.16
CA GLN A 73 1.33 -1.52 10.46
C GLN A 73 1.16 -0.56 9.28
N GLN A 74 2.25 -0.14 8.62
CA GLN A 74 2.18 0.70 7.43
C GLN A 74 1.38 0.04 6.31
N LYS A 75 1.53 -1.28 6.12
CA LYS A 75 0.76 -2.02 5.13
C LYS A 75 -0.74 -2.00 5.45
N ARG A 76 -1.12 -2.23 6.72
CA ARG A 76 -2.53 -2.15 7.17
C ARG A 76 -3.11 -0.75 7.02
N GLU A 77 -2.33 0.28 7.31
CA GLU A 77 -2.77 1.68 7.13
C GLU A 77 -2.98 2.05 5.66
N LYS A 78 -2.13 1.56 4.75
CA LYS A 78 -2.33 1.71 3.30
C LYS A 78 -3.59 0.99 2.85
N GLU A 79 -3.78 -0.26 3.23
CA GLU A 79 -4.98 -1.04 2.89
C GLU A 79 -6.26 -0.40 3.43
N HIS A 80 -6.24 0.16 4.65
CA HIS A 80 -7.39 0.89 5.20
C HIS A 80 -7.69 2.19 4.45
N LYS A 81 -6.65 2.95 4.06
CA LYS A 81 -6.82 4.18 3.27
C LYS A 81 -7.34 3.88 1.87
N GLU A 82 -6.84 2.82 1.23
CA GLU A 82 -7.31 2.37 -0.08
C GLU A 82 -8.78 1.93 -0.02
N LYS A 83 -9.16 1.10 0.96
CA LYS A 83 -10.57 0.70 1.16
C LYS A 83 -11.49 1.90 1.42
N ALA A 84 -11.07 2.84 2.26
CA ALA A 84 -11.86 4.05 2.55
C ALA A 84 -12.01 4.95 1.31
N TYR A 85 -10.98 5.01 0.45
CA TYR A 85 -11.05 5.73 -0.82
C TYR A 85 -12.00 5.03 -1.81
N GLU A 86 -11.90 3.71 -1.95
CA GLU A 86 -12.74 2.91 -2.83
C GLU A 86 -14.22 2.98 -2.41
N GLU A 87 -14.51 2.94 -1.11
CA GLU A 87 -15.86 3.09 -0.58
C GLU A 87 -16.46 4.49 -0.87
N LYS A 88 -15.68 5.56 -0.65
CA LYS A 88 -16.10 6.92 -1.01
C LYS A 88 -16.40 7.03 -2.50
N ARG A 89 -15.51 6.51 -3.34
CA ARG A 89 -15.67 6.47 -4.79
C ARG A 89 -16.93 5.71 -5.20
N ARG A 90 -17.23 4.58 -4.56
CA ARG A 90 -18.45 3.81 -4.80
C ARG A 90 -19.72 4.59 -4.47
N ILE A 91 -19.74 5.28 -3.32
CA ILE A 91 -20.87 6.10 -2.89
C ILE A 91 -21.08 7.26 -3.86
N GLU A 92 -20.01 7.92 -4.28
CA GLU A 92 -20.05 9.04 -5.22
C GLU A 92 -20.60 8.63 -6.58
N ILE A 93 -20.05 7.57 -7.20
CA ILE A 93 -20.54 7.05 -8.49
C ILE A 93 -21.99 6.60 -8.40
N SER A 94 -22.39 5.95 -7.30
CA SER A 94 -23.79 5.53 -7.08
C SER A 94 -24.74 6.73 -7.03
N ARG A 95 -24.39 7.76 -6.25
CA ARG A 95 -25.22 8.98 -6.14
C ARG A 95 -25.37 9.69 -7.48
N MET A 96 -24.29 9.78 -8.24
CA MET A 96 -24.33 10.41 -9.57
C MET A 96 -25.22 9.62 -10.53
N PHE A 97 -25.05 8.30 -10.58
CA PHE A 97 -25.89 7.44 -11.42
C PHE A 97 -27.36 7.55 -11.04
N ASP A 98 -27.69 7.56 -9.75
CA ASP A 98 -29.05 7.75 -9.27
C ASP A 98 -29.64 9.11 -9.66
N GLY A 99 -28.81 10.17 -9.70
CA GLY A 99 -29.19 11.52 -10.12
C GLY A 99 -29.47 11.68 -11.62
N LEU A 100 -29.04 10.74 -12.48
CA LEU A 100 -29.33 10.81 -13.91
C LEU A 100 -30.82 10.68 -14.23
N SER A 101 -31.26 11.40 -15.25
CA SER A 101 -32.60 11.24 -15.84
C SER A 101 -32.79 9.83 -16.41
N GLY A 102 -34.05 9.39 -16.51
CA GLY A 102 -34.38 8.06 -17.06
C GLY A 102 -33.87 7.86 -18.49
N SER A 103 -33.93 8.89 -19.34
CA SER A 103 -33.38 8.85 -20.70
C SER A 103 -31.86 8.64 -20.71
N ASN A 104 -31.13 9.30 -19.81
CA ASN A 104 -29.67 9.18 -19.74
C ASN A 104 -29.25 7.81 -19.20
N LYS A 105 -29.97 7.28 -18.20
CA LYS A 105 -29.80 5.90 -17.72
C LYS A 105 -30.05 4.89 -18.83
N PHE A 106 -31.06 5.12 -19.67
CA PHE A 106 -31.35 4.27 -20.82
C PHE A 106 -30.25 4.34 -21.90
N VAL A 107 -29.72 5.52 -22.19
CA VAL A 107 -28.57 5.66 -23.12
C VAL A 107 -27.38 4.84 -22.60
N LEU A 108 -27.03 4.97 -21.32
CA LEU A 108 -25.94 4.18 -20.71
C LEU A 108 -26.23 2.67 -20.75
N ALA A 109 -27.46 2.25 -20.46
CA ALA A 109 -27.89 0.86 -20.57
C ALA A 109 -27.77 0.33 -22.01
N SER A 110 -28.12 1.16 -23.00
CA SER A 110 -28.05 0.79 -24.41
C SER A 110 -26.61 0.54 -24.87
N LEU A 111 -25.61 1.23 -24.29
CA LEU A 111 -24.20 0.96 -24.57
C LEU A 111 -23.80 -0.45 -24.17
N LEU A 112 -24.17 -0.89 -22.95
CA LEU A 112 -23.84 -2.25 -22.49
C LEU A 112 -24.56 -3.33 -23.30
N LEU A 113 -25.78 -3.04 -23.79
CA LEU A 113 -26.57 -3.99 -24.58
C LEU A 113 -26.08 -4.10 -26.03
N LYS A 114 -25.54 -3.02 -26.60
CA LYS A 114 -25.12 -2.96 -28.01
C LYS A 114 -23.62 -3.18 -28.22
N GLY A 115 -22.80 -2.92 -27.20
CA GLY A 115 -21.35 -3.03 -27.30
C GLY A 115 -20.86 -4.47 -27.36
N ASN A 116 -19.90 -4.74 -28.24
CA ASN A 116 -19.21 -6.03 -28.25
C ASN A 116 -18.24 -6.09 -27.07
N LYS A 117 -18.53 -6.95 -26.09
CA LYS A 117 -17.73 -7.09 -24.88
C LYS A 117 -16.35 -7.65 -25.21
N ASP A 118 -15.31 -7.05 -24.64
CA ASP A 118 -13.96 -7.59 -24.73
C ASP A 118 -13.86 -8.91 -23.95
N PRO A 119 -13.38 -10.01 -24.56
CA PRO A 119 -13.30 -11.31 -23.90
C PRO A 119 -12.32 -11.36 -22.72
N TYR A 120 -11.38 -10.40 -22.63
CA TYR A 120 -10.37 -10.33 -21.58
C TYR A 120 -10.65 -9.22 -20.56
N ASN A 121 -11.53 -8.27 -20.88
CA ASN A 121 -11.89 -7.18 -19.98
C ASN A 121 -13.37 -6.80 -20.10
N TYR A 122 -14.20 -7.31 -19.19
CA TYR A 122 -15.66 -7.10 -19.21
C TYR A 122 -16.10 -5.62 -19.10
N ASN A 123 -15.21 -4.74 -18.64
CA ASN A 123 -15.45 -3.30 -18.54
C ASN A 123 -15.19 -2.56 -19.88
N VAL A 124 -14.72 -3.27 -20.91
CA VAL A 124 -14.40 -2.71 -22.21
C VAL A 124 -15.41 -3.19 -23.24
N LEU A 125 -15.98 -2.23 -23.96
CA LEU A 125 -16.97 -2.43 -25.02
C LEU A 125 -16.39 -1.90 -26.33
N HIS A 126 -16.52 -2.68 -27.40
CA HIS A 126 -16.05 -2.30 -28.73
C HIS A 126 -17.24 -2.06 -29.66
N PHE A 127 -17.20 -0.97 -30.39
CA PHE A 127 -18.20 -0.57 -31.37
C PHE A 127 -17.54 -0.35 -32.73
N PRO A 128 -18.16 -0.77 -33.84
CA PRO A 128 -17.69 -0.39 -35.17
C PRO A 128 -17.85 1.11 -35.39
N LYS A 129 -16.84 1.75 -35.98
CA LYS A 129 -16.82 3.22 -36.15
C LYS A 129 -17.87 3.74 -37.14
N TYR A 130 -18.19 2.94 -38.17
CA TYR A 130 -19.15 3.27 -39.20
C TYR A 130 -20.46 2.49 -38.98
N GLY A 131 -21.48 3.18 -38.47
CA GLY A 131 -22.79 2.61 -38.18
C GLY A 131 -23.70 3.52 -37.35
N ASN A 132 -25.00 3.20 -37.28
CA ASN A 132 -26.03 3.94 -36.53
C ASN A 132 -25.74 4.03 -35.01
N ASP A 133 -24.87 3.17 -34.49
CA ASP A 133 -24.53 3.14 -33.07
C ASP A 133 -23.53 4.23 -32.65
N SER A 134 -22.88 4.90 -33.61
CA SER A 134 -21.98 6.03 -33.36
C SER A 134 -22.65 7.18 -32.59
N VAL A 135 -23.94 7.46 -32.85
CA VAL A 135 -24.71 8.51 -32.15
C VAL A 135 -24.83 8.23 -30.65
N ASN A 136 -25.03 6.97 -30.25
CA ASN A 136 -25.14 6.60 -28.82
C ASN A 136 -23.80 6.80 -28.09
N ILE A 137 -22.68 6.64 -28.79
CA ILE A 137 -21.33 6.83 -28.25
C ILE A 137 -21.07 8.32 -27.96
N TYR A 138 -21.46 9.21 -28.87
CA TYR A 138 -21.32 10.66 -28.65
C TYR A 138 -22.20 11.14 -27.49
N THR A 139 -23.45 10.66 -27.39
CA THR A 139 -24.31 11.00 -26.24
C THR A 139 -23.74 10.45 -24.93
N ALA A 140 -23.10 9.27 -24.95
CA ALA A 140 -22.40 8.75 -23.79
C ALA A 140 -21.19 9.61 -23.39
N GLN A 141 -20.46 10.12 -24.38
CA GLN A 141 -19.35 11.04 -24.17
C GLN A 141 -19.83 12.37 -23.58
N GLU A 142 -20.94 12.91 -24.08
CA GLU A 142 -21.58 14.11 -23.53
C GLU A 142 -22.06 13.89 -22.10
N ILE A 143 -22.68 12.75 -21.80
CA ILE A 143 -23.02 12.35 -20.42
C ILE A 143 -21.75 12.34 -19.58
N THR A 144 -20.68 11.70 -20.04
CA THR A 144 -19.37 11.66 -19.35
C THR A 144 -18.77 13.05 -19.14
N MET A 145 -18.96 13.98 -20.08
CA MET A 145 -18.53 15.38 -19.93
C MET A 145 -19.37 16.12 -18.89
N ILE A 146 -20.69 15.93 -18.85
CA ILE A 146 -21.57 16.47 -17.79
C ILE A 146 -21.13 15.95 -16.41
N TYR A 147 -20.84 14.64 -16.32
CA TYR A 147 -20.25 13.99 -15.14
C TYR A 147 -18.96 14.69 -14.66
N ARG A 148 -18.12 15.13 -15.59
CA ARG A 148 -16.84 15.79 -15.30
C ARG A 148 -17.00 17.24 -14.83
N THR A 149 -17.99 17.95 -15.32
CA THR A 149 -18.17 19.39 -15.07
C THR A 149 -18.93 19.72 -13.79
N GLU A 150 -19.92 18.91 -13.39
CA GLU A 150 -20.81 19.27 -12.27
C GLU A 150 -20.29 18.87 -10.89
N TYR A 151 -19.41 17.87 -10.79
CA TYR A 151 -19.09 17.23 -9.51
C TYR A 151 -17.59 17.19 -9.17
N GLY A 152 -16.70 17.72 -10.02
CA GLY A 152 -15.27 17.85 -9.73
C GLY A 152 -14.52 16.53 -9.46
N GLY A 153 -15.18 15.37 -9.69
CA GLY A 153 -14.69 14.05 -9.33
C GLY A 153 -14.73 13.08 -10.50
N GLY A 154 -13.54 12.59 -10.89
CA GLY A 154 -13.38 11.34 -11.64
C GLY A 154 -13.16 11.46 -13.15
N GLN A 155 -11.89 11.61 -13.54
CA GLN A 155 -11.37 11.47 -14.91
C GLN A 155 -11.65 10.10 -15.60
N TYR A 156 -12.41 9.18 -15.01
CA TYR A 156 -12.30 7.74 -15.35
C TYR A 156 -13.61 6.94 -15.32
N THR A 157 -14.79 7.56 -15.38
CA THR A 157 -16.04 6.79 -15.29
C THR A 157 -16.39 6.12 -16.62
N ILE A 158 -16.13 6.80 -17.74
CA ILE A 158 -16.23 6.25 -19.09
C ILE A 158 -15.07 6.86 -19.90
N ASN A 159 -14.27 6.02 -20.55
CA ASN A 159 -13.17 6.44 -21.41
C ASN A 159 -13.40 5.91 -22.81
N ILE A 160 -13.35 6.79 -23.81
CA ILE A 160 -13.61 6.45 -25.20
C ILE A 160 -12.32 6.63 -25.98
N LYS A 161 -11.82 5.54 -26.55
CA LYS A 161 -10.65 5.52 -27.43
C LYS A 161 -11.10 5.17 -28.82
N GLU A 162 -10.81 6.05 -29.77
CA GLU A 162 -11.07 5.80 -31.17
C GLU A 162 -9.85 5.18 -31.85
N TYR A 163 -10.11 4.13 -32.62
CA TYR A 163 -9.17 3.53 -33.54
C TYR A 163 -9.64 3.76 -34.98
N THR A 164 -8.90 3.23 -35.94
CA THR A 164 -9.18 3.36 -37.38
C THR A 164 -10.58 2.84 -37.72
N ASP A 165 -10.93 1.64 -37.23
CA ASP A 165 -12.16 0.94 -37.62
C ASP A 165 -13.14 0.73 -36.47
N THR A 166 -12.69 0.94 -35.23
CA THR A 166 -13.47 0.67 -34.01
C THR A 166 -13.35 1.81 -33.01
N VAL A 167 -14.36 1.91 -32.15
CA VAL A 167 -14.36 2.77 -30.97
C VAL A 167 -14.44 1.87 -29.74
N SER A 168 -13.49 2.01 -28.84
CA SER A 168 -13.43 1.26 -27.59
C SER A 168 -13.87 2.14 -26.44
N VAL A 169 -14.85 1.66 -25.67
CA VAL A 169 -15.42 2.35 -24.52
C VAL A 169 -15.08 1.54 -23.27
N THR A 170 -14.25 2.09 -22.40
CA THR A 170 -13.95 1.54 -21.07
C THR A 170 -14.84 2.20 -20.04
N ILE A 171 -15.66 1.43 -19.33
CA ILE A 171 -16.54 1.91 -18.27
C ILE A 171 -15.94 1.50 -16.91
N ASP A 172 -15.99 2.38 -15.91
CA ASP A 172 -15.58 2.01 -14.56
C ASP A 172 -16.39 0.81 -14.03
N SER A 173 -15.74 -0.11 -13.33
CA SER A 173 -16.37 -1.35 -12.85
C SER A 173 -17.56 -1.10 -11.93
N ILE A 174 -17.54 -0.02 -11.12
CA ILE A 174 -18.66 0.34 -10.25
C ILE A 174 -19.83 0.82 -11.09
N LEU A 175 -19.57 1.71 -12.05
CA LEU A 175 -20.62 2.21 -12.95
C LEU A 175 -21.20 1.08 -13.82
N TYR A 176 -20.35 0.21 -14.36
CA TYR A 176 -20.77 -0.97 -15.13
C TYR A 176 -21.78 -1.81 -14.35
N ASN A 177 -21.46 -2.14 -13.10
CA ASN A 177 -22.33 -2.94 -12.24
C ASN A 177 -23.68 -2.26 -11.93
N LEU A 178 -23.68 -0.93 -11.78
CA LEU A 178 -24.90 -0.14 -11.57
C LEU A 178 -25.79 -0.16 -12.81
N ILE A 179 -25.21 0.01 -14.00
CA ILE A 179 -25.96 -0.05 -15.25
C ILE A 179 -26.53 -1.45 -15.49
N GLU A 180 -25.74 -2.51 -15.24
CA GLU A 180 -26.21 -3.89 -15.36
C GLU A 180 -27.36 -4.19 -14.39
N SER A 181 -27.27 -3.70 -13.16
CA SER A 181 -28.34 -3.83 -12.17
C SER A 181 -29.61 -3.08 -12.60
N TYR A 182 -29.46 -1.91 -13.18
CA TYR A 182 -30.57 -1.14 -13.76
C TYR A 182 -31.25 -1.89 -14.91
N ILE A 183 -30.48 -2.47 -15.84
CA ILE A 183 -31.00 -3.29 -16.95
C ILE A 183 -31.84 -4.46 -16.41
N LYS A 184 -31.30 -5.23 -15.45
CA LYS A 184 -32.02 -6.37 -14.85
C LYS A 184 -33.33 -5.94 -14.19
N LYS A 185 -33.31 -4.81 -13.48
CA LYS A 185 -34.51 -4.26 -12.83
C LYS A 185 -35.57 -3.82 -13.84
N GLU A 186 -35.19 -3.16 -14.92
CA GLU A 186 -36.14 -2.73 -15.96
C GLU A 186 -36.70 -3.93 -16.75
N GLN A 187 -35.90 -4.98 -16.99
CA GLN A 187 -36.40 -6.22 -17.59
C GLN A 187 -37.44 -6.93 -16.70
N SER A 188 -37.25 -6.91 -15.37
CA SER A 188 -38.19 -7.52 -14.43
C SER A 188 -39.52 -6.80 -14.27
N LYS A 189 -39.63 -5.54 -14.72
CA LYS A 189 -40.88 -4.75 -14.67
C LYS A 189 -41.77 -4.92 -15.90
N ASN A 190 -41.22 -5.47 -16.99
CA ASN A 190 -41.92 -5.68 -18.26
C ASN A 190 -42.46 -7.12 -18.40
N ILE A 191 -42.51 -7.87 -17.31
CA ILE A 191 -43.15 -9.19 -17.16
C ILE A 191 -44.33 -9.02 -16.22
#